data_AF-A0A660L0E3-F1
#
_entry.id   AF-A0A660L0E3-F1
#
_cell.length_a   1.000
_cell.length_b   1.000
_cell.length_c   1.000
_cell.angle_alpha   90.00
_cell.angle_beta   90.00
_cell.angle_gamma   90.00
#
_symmetry.space_group_name_H-M   'P 1'
#
loop_
_entity.id
_entity.type
_entity.pdbx_description
1 polymer ?
#
loop_
_entity_poly.entity_id
_entity_poly.type
_entity_poly.pdbx_seq_one_letter_code
_entity_poly.pdbx_strand_id
1 'polypeptide(L)'
;MDGAVVERSTAPGLARAGRDWSALRELVARHAPDVVAAGLTGWDGADLGVPMVVTNDAVTAHLGALGGEPGAVVVAGTGAIALAGSEAGWARADGWGTLLGDAGGGFWIARRALDQALRAVDGRGGSSALRDVAAARFGPLEEIARAVYDAPDPVATVAAFTRDVAELAHGGEATAVAIFVAAGAELAHTVTAALKRAGLVAPREPLATDPGQAGPDHAGLAGAGQAGPDHAGLAGAGQAGPGRAGRGDGAREPVVVSWSGGVFSAGDLILDPLRAALPPGVVLRAPLGDGLDGAARLLDAPTLFSDLIRRP
;
A
#
# COMPACT_ATOMS: atom_id res chain seq x y z
N MET A 1 19.91 -22.68 -4.14
CA MET A 1 19.65 -23.35 -2.87
C MET A 1 18.33 -24.06 -3.08
N ASP A 2 18.34 -25.39 -3.24
CA ASP A 2 17.10 -26.15 -3.46
C ASP A 2 16.39 -26.33 -2.11
N GLY A 3 15.85 -25.23 -1.59
CA GLY A 3 15.16 -25.20 -0.30
C GLY A 3 13.70 -25.58 -0.47
N ALA A 4 13.26 -26.65 0.18
CA ALA A 4 11.84 -26.92 0.33
C ALA A 4 11.28 -26.03 1.45
N VAL A 5 10.16 -25.35 1.22
CA VAL A 5 9.44 -24.63 2.28
C VAL A 5 8.87 -25.67 3.25
N VAL A 6 9.52 -25.82 4.40
CA VAL A 6 9.12 -26.79 5.44
C VAL A 6 7.91 -26.29 6.23
N GLU A 7 7.82 -24.97 6.45
CA GLU A 7 6.74 -24.36 7.22
C GLU A 7 6.47 -22.92 6.78
N ARG A 8 5.21 -22.49 6.81
CA ARG A 8 4.78 -21.11 6.58
C ARG A 8 4.03 -20.60 7.80
N SER A 9 4.57 -19.59 8.47
CA SER A 9 3.99 -19.04 9.69
C SER A 9 3.90 -17.53 9.60
N THR A 10 2.77 -16.97 10.06
CA THR A 10 2.62 -15.54 10.31
C THR A 10 2.65 -15.29 11.81
N ALA A 11 3.49 -14.36 12.26
CA ALA A 11 3.40 -13.84 13.62
C ALA A 11 2.73 -12.46 13.57
N PRO A 12 1.62 -12.24 14.31
CA PRO A 12 1.18 -10.89 14.58
C PRO A 12 2.29 -10.15 15.37
N GLY A 13 2.54 -8.88 15.05
CA GLY A 13 3.45 -8.05 15.83
C GLY A 13 4.88 -7.93 15.31
N LEU A 14 5.14 -8.16 14.02
CA LEU A 14 6.34 -7.61 13.35
C LEU A 14 6.17 -6.10 13.14
N ALA A 15 6.32 -5.37 14.25
CA ALA A 15 6.36 -3.92 14.49
C ALA A 15 5.03 -3.12 14.55
N ARG A 16 4.98 -2.19 15.52
CA ARG A 16 4.34 -0.85 15.41
C ARG A 16 4.65 0.14 16.55
N ALA A 17 5.14 -0.31 17.71
CA ALA A 17 5.50 0.57 18.85
C ALA A 17 7.01 0.62 19.19
N GLY A 18 7.83 -0.10 18.43
CA GLY A 18 9.28 -0.21 18.60
C GLY A 18 9.84 -1.22 17.59
N ARG A 19 11.13 -1.14 17.26
CA ARG A 19 11.83 -2.19 16.50
C ARG A 19 12.02 -3.42 17.41
N ASP A 20 10.90 -4.04 17.78
CA ASP A 20 10.90 -5.26 18.58
C ASP A 20 10.81 -6.47 17.65
N TRP A 21 11.90 -7.23 17.61
CA TRP A 21 12.03 -8.45 16.82
C TRP A 21 11.84 -9.71 17.68
N SER A 22 11.33 -9.58 18.91
CA SER A 22 11.11 -10.68 19.86
C SER A 22 10.27 -11.81 19.29
N ALA A 23 9.11 -11.50 18.70
CA ALA A 23 8.24 -12.49 18.06
C ALA A 23 8.95 -13.26 16.92
N LEU A 24 9.80 -12.58 16.15
CA LEU A 24 10.59 -13.23 15.10
C LEU A 24 11.72 -14.08 15.66
N ARG A 25 12.38 -13.64 16.74
CA ARG A 25 13.36 -14.45 17.48
C ARG A 25 12.73 -15.72 18.04
N GLU A 26 11.51 -15.62 18.58
CA GLU A 26 10.76 -16.77 19.08
C GLU A 26 10.41 -17.76 17.97
N LEU A 27 10.01 -17.29 16.79
CA LEU A 27 9.79 -18.14 15.62
C LEU A 27 11.09 -18.83 15.19
N VAL A 28 12.20 -18.09 15.07
CA VAL A 28 13.50 -18.65 14.70
C VAL A 28 13.94 -19.72 15.72
N ALA A 29 13.81 -19.43 17.01
CA ALA A 29 14.17 -20.38 18.07
C ALA A 29 13.28 -21.63 18.07
N ARG A 30 11.99 -21.48 17.78
CA ARG A 30 11.02 -22.58 17.75
C ARG A 30 11.25 -23.53 16.58
N HIS A 31 11.54 -22.99 15.40
CA HIS A 31 11.61 -23.78 14.16
C HIS A 31 13.04 -24.11 13.72
N ALA A 32 14.05 -23.45 14.29
CA ALA A 32 15.47 -23.62 13.97
C ALA A 32 15.76 -23.70 12.45
N PRO A 33 15.33 -22.70 11.66
CA PRO A 33 15.45 -22.75 10.20
C PRO A 33 16.90 -22.56 9.72
N ASP A 34 17.26 -23.17 8.58
CA ASP A 34 18.55 -22.94 7.91
C ASP A 34 18.65 -21.52 7.30
N VAL A 35 17.52 -20.96 6.87
CA VAL A 35 17.42 -19.61 6.29
C VAL A 35 16.04 -19.02 6.55
N VAL A 36 15.98 -17.71 6.76
CA VAL A 36 14.72 -16.95 6.86
C VAL A 36 14.57 -16.05 5.64
N ALA A 37 13.47 -16.18 4.90
CA ALA A 37 13.10 -15.23 3.86
C ALA A 37 11.88 -14.42 4.30
N ALA A 38 11.94 -13.09 4.21
CA ALA A 38 10.88 -12.23 4.75
C ALA A 38 10.74 -10.88 4.05
N GLY A 39 9.49 -10.42 3.92
CA GLY A 39 9.15 -9.03 3.61
C GLY A 39 8.94 -8.25 4.90
N LEU A 40 9.90 -7.41 5.28
CA LEU A 40 9.91 -6.67 6.54
C LEU A 40 10.10 -5.16 6.27
N THR A 41 9.13 -4.37 6.68
CA THR A 41 9.26 -2.91 6.69
C THR A 41 9.97 -2.44 7.96
N GLY A 42 11.00 -1.61 7.80
CA GLY A 42 11.76 -1.05 8.94
C GLY A 42 12.79 -1.99 9.56
N TRP A 43 13.15 -3.10 8.89
CA TRP A 43 14.22 -3.99 9.32
C TRP A 43 15.56 -3.24 9.40
N ASP A 44 16.17 -3.24 10.59
CA ASP A 44 17.42 -2.54 10.88
C ASP A 44 18.67 -3.41 10.72
N GLY A 45 18.52 -4.68 10.32
CA GLY A 45 19.63 -5.62 10.20
C GLY A 45 19.94 -6.37 11.50
N ALA A 46 19.01 -6.42 12.46
CA ALA A 46 19.19 -7.14 13.71
C ALA A 46 19.59 -8.61 13.50
N ASP A 47 20.69 -9.05 14.11
CA ASP A 47 21.12 -10.43 13.98
C ASP A 47 20.16 -11.38 14.74
N LEU A 48 19.63 -12.37 14.02
CA LEU A 48 18.78 -13.44 14.54
C LEU A 48 19.53 -14.77 14.72
N GLY A 49 20.82 -14.82 14.41
CA GLY A 49 21.64 -16.03 14.47
C GLY A 49 21.38 -17.02 13.34
N VAL A 50 20.61 -16.63 12.33
CA VAL A 50 20.31 -17.43 11.12
C VAL A 50 20.46 -16.56 9.87
N PRO A 51 20.94 -17.12 8.74
CA PRO A 51 20.99 -16.42 7.46
C PRO A 51 19.62 -15.84 7.08
N MET A 52 19.58 -14.59 6.61
CA MET A 52 18.32 -13.91 6.27
C MET A 52 18.33 -13.30 4.86
N VAL A 53 17.26 -13.57 4.10
CA VAL A 53 16.94 -12.90 2.84
C VAL A 53 15.76 -11.95 3.08
N VAL A 54 16.04 -10.67 3.20
CA VAL A 54 15.04 -9.67 3.62
C VAL A 54 14.83 -8.63 2.54
N THR A 55 13.56 -8.28 2.30
CA THR A 55 13.17 -7.14 1.47
C THR A 55 11.99 -6.41 2.09
N ASN A 56 11.45 -5.39 1.42
CA ASN A 56 10.23 -4.71 1.85
C ASN A 56 8.98 -5.59 1.59
N ASP A 57 7.96 -5.47 2.44
CA ASP A 57 6.70 -6.22 2.32
C ASP A 57 6.00 -6.03 0.96
N ALA A 58 6.07 -4.86 0.34
CA ALA A 58 5.53 -4.60 -0.99
C ALA A 58 6.23 -5.41 -2.09
N VAL A 59 7.53 -5.71 -1.94
CA VAL A 59 8.27 -6.58 -2.87
C VAL A 59 7.76 -8.01 -2.75
N THR A 60 7.62 -8.53 -1.53
CA THR A 60 7.03 -9.87 -1.34
C THR A 60 5.57 -9.92 -1.79
N ALA A 61 4.79 -8.85 -1.59
CA ALA A 61 3.43 -8.77 -2.12
C ALA A 61 3.41 -8.83 -3.64
N HIS A 62 4.35 -8.15 -4.32
CA HIS A 62 4.46 -8.18 -5.78
C HIS A 62 4.84 -9.58 -6.27
N LEU A 63 5.91 -10.16 -5.72
CA LEU A 63 6.38 -11.49 -6.11
C LEU A 63 5.33 -12.58 -5.85
N GLY A 64 4.57 -12.48 -4.77
CA GLY A 64 3.47 -13.39 -4.46
C GLY A 64 2.30 -13.22 -5.42
N ALA A 65 1.84 -11.98 -5.62
CA ALA A 65 0.65 -11.69 -6.42
C ALA A 65 0.87 -11.90 -7.93
N LEU A 66 2.08 -11.66 -8.43
CA LEU A 66 2.43 -11.71 -9.86
C LEU A 66 3.40 -12.84 -10.22
N GLY A 67 3.88 -13.61 -9.25
CA GLY A 67 4.73 -14.77 -9.50
C GLY A 67 6.13 -14.42 -10.04
N GLY A 68 6.59 -13.18 -9.88
CA GLY A 68 7.86 -12.69 -10.43
C GLY A 68 7.74 -12.01 -11.80
N GLU A 69 6.54 -11.99 -12.40
CA GLU A 69 6.29 -11.37 -13.69
C GLU A 69 6.20 -9.83 -13.60
N PRO A 70 6.54 -9.10 -14.69
CA PRO A 70 6.35 -7.66 -14.76
C PRO A 70 4.90 -7.22 -14.52
N GLY A 71 4.73 -6.08 -13.87
CA GLY A 71 3.41 -5.54 -13.53
C GLY A 71 3.44 -4.69 -12.27
N ALA A 72 2.27 -4.45 -11.68
CA ALA A 72 2.16 -3.75 -10.40
C ALA A 72 1.30 -4.49 -9.39
N VAL A 73 1.62 -4.29 -8.11
CA VAL A 73 0.76 -4.65 -7.00
C VAL A 73 0.33 -3.37 -6.27
N VAL A 74 -0.95 -3.29 -5.89
CA VAL A 74 -1.42 -2.31 -4.90
C VAL A 74 -1.67 -3.00 -3.58
N VAL A 75 -1.05 -2.50 -2.53
CA VAL A 75 -1.19 -3.02 -1.17
C VAL A 75 -2.03 -2.03 -0.37
N ALA A 76 -3.17 -2.47 0.16
CA ALA A 76 -4.06 -1.65 0.97
C ALA A 76 -4.45 -2.39 2.27
N GLY A 77 -3.83 -1.98 3.37
CA GLY A 77 -4.08 -2.46 4.73
C GLY A 77 -4.48 -1.30 5.63
N THR A 78 -3.75 -1.08 6.73
CA THR A 78 -3.87 0.17 7.50
C THR A 78 -3.54 1.39 6.65
N GLY A 79 -2.45 1.30 5.88
CA GLY A 79 -2.03 2.29 4.87
C GLY A 79 -2.21 1.78 3.43
N ALA A 80 -1.65 2.50 2.45
CA ALA A 80 -1.71 2.12 1.04
C ALA A 80 -0.44 2.49 0.26
N ILE A 81 -0.01 1.59 -0.63
CA ILE A 81 1.15 1.78 -1.50
C ILE A 81 0.97 0.97 -2.79
N ALA A 82 1.52 1.44 -3.91
CA ALA A 82 1.69 0.62 -5.10
C ALA A 82 3.18 0.41 -5.42
N LEU A 83 3.54 -0.81 -5.82
CA LEU A 83 4.86 -1.16 -6.34
C LEU A 83 4.69 -1.72 -7.77
N ALA A 84 5.39 -1.12 -8.72
CA ALA A 84 5.46 -1.55 -10.10
C ALA A 84 6.88 -1.95 -10.47
N GLY A 85 7.06 -3.01 -11.26
CA GLY A 85 8.36 -3.53 -11.63
C GLY A 85 8.36 -4.21 -12.99
N SER A 86 9.47 -4.07 -13.70
CA SER A 86 9.84 -4.81 -14.90
C SER A 86 11.36 -4.92 -15.02
N GLU A 87 11.87 -5.55 -16.08
CA GLU A 87 13.31 -5.55 -16.39
C GLU A 87 13.87 -4.14 -16.63
N ALA A 88 13.04 -3.17 -17.02
CA ALA A 88 13.44 -1.78 -17.23
C ALA A 88 13.64 -1.01 -15.90
N GLY A 89 13.19 -1.57 -14.78
CA GLY A 89 13.27 -0.98 -13.46
C GLY A 89 11.95 -1.06 -12.70
N TRP A 90 11.95 -0.43 -11.53
CA TRP A 90 10.82 -0.44 -10.61
C TRP A 90 10.51 0.96 -10.08
N ALA A 91 9.27 1.16 -9.66
CA ALA A 91 8.85 2.36 -8.98
C ALA A 91 7.75 2.07 -7.96
N ARG A 92 7.80 2.82 -6.85
CA ARG A 92 6.73 2.85 -5.85
C ARG A 92 5.95 4.16 -5.93
N ALA A 93 4.67 4.16 -5.57
CA ALA A 93 3.88 5.37 -5.37
C ALA A 93 3.07 5.27 -4.07
N ASP A 94 2.90 6.41 -3.41
CA ASP A 94 2.33 6.54 -2.06
C ASP A 94 3.16 5.80 -0.98
N GLY A 95 2.56 5.44 0.16
CA GLY A 95 3.21 4.85 1.33
C GLY A 95 3.93 5.88 2.20
N TRP A 96 3.45 7.13 2.24
CA TRP A 96 4.03 8.21 3.06
C TRP A 96 3.47 8.24 4.49
N GLY A 97 2.61 7.27 4.84
CA GLY A 97 1.94 7.19 6.14
C GLY A 97 0.66 8.01 6.18
N THR A 98 -0.13 7.77 7.23
CA THR A 98 -1.52 8.24 7.36
C THR A 98 -1.70 9.76 7.40
N LEU A 99 -0.64 10.52 7.66
CA LEU A 99 -0.67 11.99 7.66
C LEU A 99 -0.41 12.59 6.28
N LEU A 100 0.34 11.91 5.41
CA LEU A 100 0.90 12.47 4.17
C LEU A 100 0.53 11.67 2.92
N GLY A 101 -0.14 10.54 3.08
CA GLY A 101 -0.49 9.63 1.99
C GLY A 101 -1.49 8.57 2.45
N ASP A 102 -1.26 7.33 2.02
CA ASP A 102 -2.11 6.17 2.27
C ASP A 102 -3.55 6.35 1.77
N ALA A 103 -3.71 7.04 0.65
CA ALA A 103 -5.02 7.33 0.09
C ALA A 103 -5.71 6.03 -0.36
N GLY A 104 -6.95 5.84 0.08
CA GLY A 104 -7.70 4.59 -0.14
C GLY A 104 -7.31 3.43 0.78
N GLY A 105 -6.34 3.60 1.69
CA GLY A 105 -6.05 2.65 2.76
C GLY A 105 -7.15 2.59 3.83
N GLY A 106 -7.05 1.62 4.73
CA GLY A 106 -8.04 1.39 5.79
C GLY A 106 -8.20 2.60 6.72
N PHE A 107 -7.09 3.18 7.21
CA PHE A 107 -7.16 4.39 8.03
C PHE A 107 -7.85 5.54 7.28
N TRP A 108 -7.57 5.70 5.97
CA TRP A 108 -8.20 6.72 5.15
C TRP A 108 -9.72 6.52 5.03
N ILE A 109 -10.18 5.29 4.79
CA ILE A 109 -11.60 4.91 4.74
C ILE A 109 -12.27 5.21 6.08
N ALA A 110 -11.70 4.68 7.17
CA ALA A 110 -12.23 4.81 8.51
C ALA A 110 -12.30 6.27 8.96
N ARG A 111 -11.26 7.07 8.72
CA ARG A 111 -11.25 8.50 9.07
C ARG A 111 -12.36 9.27 8.36
N ARG A 112 -12.61 8.98 7.09
CA ARG A 112 -13.72 9.63 6.35
C ARG A 112 -15.08 9.21 6.88
N ALA A 113 -15.24 7.94 7.25
CA ALA A 113 -16.46 7.47 7.87
C ALA A 113 -16.70 8.13 9.24
N LEU A 114 -15.66 8.25 10.06
CA LEU A 114 -15.71 8.96 11.34
C LEU A 114 -16.01 10.45 11.17
N ASP A 115 -15.46 11.12 10.15
CA ASP A 115 -15.86 12.50 9.84
C ASP A 115 -17.37 12.59 9.58
N GLN A 116 -17.94 11.68 8.78
CA GLN A 116 -19.39 11.67 8.51
C GLN A 116 -20.23 11.35 9.75
N ALA A 117 -19.75 10.47 10.63
CA ALA A 117 -20.38 10.17 11.91
C ALA A 117 -20.40 11.40 12.83
N LEU A 118 -19.25 12.08 13.00
CA LEU A 118 -19.11 13.22 13.90
C LEU A 118 -19.86 14.46 13.39
N ARG A 119 -19.93 14.66 12.06
CA ARG A 119 -20.81 15.67 11.49
C ARG A 119 -22.27 15.44 11.91
N ALA A 120 -22.73 14.19 11.96
CA ALA A 120 -24.10 13.87 12.36
C ALA A 120 -24.33 14.09 13.87
N VAL A 121 -23.31 13.90 14.70
CA VAL A 121 -23.34 14.30 16.13
C VAL A 121 -23.48 15.81 16.26
N ASP A 122 -22.69 16.57 15.51
CA ASP A 122 -22.67 18.05 15.57
C ASP A 122 -23.91 18.71 14.94
N GLY A 123 -24.77 17.95 14.25
CA GLY A 123 -25.86 18.50 13.45
C GLY A 123 -25.42 19.19 12.15
N ARG A 124 -24.21 18.90 11.64
CA ARG A 124 -23.60 19.49 10.42
C ARG A 124 -23.90 18.70 9.13
N GLY A 125 -24.96 17.89 9.15
CA GLY A 125 -25.22 16.84 8.15
C GLY A 125 -24.36 15.59 8.42
N GLY A 126 -24.14 14.73 7.44
CA GLY A 126 -23.43 13.46 7.61
C GLY A 126 -24.37 12.26 7.67
N SER A 127 -23.85 11.10 8.09
CA SER A 127 -24.59 9.84 8.07
C SER A 127 -24.93 9.39 9.49
N SER A 128 -26.23 9.32 9.81
CA SER A 128 -26.72 8.77 11.08
C SER A 128 -26.39 7.29 11.23
N ALA A 129 -26.36 6.54 10.12
CA ALA A 129 -25.97 5.13 10.14
C ALA A 129 -24.49 4.96 10.52
N LEU A 130 -23.59 5.78 9.94
CA LEU A 130 -22.18 5.79 10.34
C LEU A 130 -22.00 6.26 11.79
N ARG A 131 -22.81 7.21 12.26
CA ARG A 131 -22.83 7.62 13.67
C ARG A 131 -23.17 6.45 14.58
N ASP A 132 -24.23 5.71 14.28
CA ASP A 132 -24.71 4.62 15.14
C ASP A 132 -23.68 3.46 15.18
N VAL A 133 -23.09 3.13 14.03
CA VAL A 133 -22.02 2.11 13.93
C VAL A 133 -20.74 2.57 14.63
N ALA A 134 -20.35 3.84 14.50
CA ALA A 134 -19.21 4.39 15.24
C ALA A 134 -19.46 4.38 16.76
N ALA A 135 -20.67 4.70 17.21
CA ALA A 135 -21.03 4.68 18.62
C ALA A 135 -20.98 3.26 19.19
N ALA A 136 -21.41 2.25 18.42
CA ALA A 136 -21.29 0.85 18.80
C ALA A 136 -19.82 0.40 18.92
N ARG A 137 -18.93 0.92 18.07
CA ARG A 137 -17.50 0.56 18.07
C ARG A 137 -16.69 1.26 19.16
N PHE A 138 -16.90 2.56 19.34
CA PHE A 138 -16.05 3.42 20.16
C PHE A 138 -16.71 3.90 21.47
N GLY A 139 -17.99 3.59 21.68
CA GLY A 139 -18.79 4.14 22.78
C GLY A 139 -19.36 5.53 22.43
N PRO A 140 -19.79 6.31 23.44
CA PRO A 140 -20.33 7.65 23.24
C PRO A 140 -19.39 8.51 22.40
N LEU A 141 -19.89 9.10 21.31
CA LEU A 141 -19.05 9.80 20.34
C LEU A 141 -18.53 11.14 20.88
N GLU A 142 -19.17 11.68 21.92
CA GLU A 142 -18.67 12.82 22.69
C GLU A 142 -17.33 12.51 23.38
N GLU A 143 -17.05 11.23 23.64
CA GLU A 143 -15.80 10.75 24.25
C GLU A 143 -14.84 10.08 23.25
N ILE A 144 -15.15 10.11 21.95
CA ILE A 144 -14.38 9.36 20.94
C ILE A 144 -12.89 9.74 20.95
N ALA A 145 -12.56 11.00 21.24
CA ALA A 145 -11.19 11.47 21.30
C ALA A 145 -10.38 10.67 22.33
N ARG A 146 -10.95 10.44 23.51
CA ARG A 146 -10.33 9.61 24.56
C ARG A 146 -10.18 8.17 24.10
N ALA A 147 -11.24 7.59 23.52
CA ALA A 147 -11.22 6.21 23.04
C ALA A 147 -10.15 5.95 21.96
N VAL A 148 -9.88 6.95 21.10
CA VAL A 148 -8.89 6.85 20.01
C VAL A 148 -7.49 7.21 20.49
N TYR A 149 -7.30 8.37 21.12
CA TYR A 149 -5.96 8.88 21.45
C TYR A 149 -5.30 8.15 22.62
N ASP A 150 -6.07 7.57 23.54
CA ASP A 150 -5.53 6.76 24.63
C ASP A 150 -5.29 5.30 24.23
N ALA A 151 -5.69 4.89 23.02
CA ALA A 151 -5.46 3.54 22.55
C ALA A 151 -3.95 3.27 22.39
N PRO A 152 -3.47 2.04 22.65
CA PRO A 152 -2.06 1.68 22.46
C PRO A 152 -1.55 1.91 21.02
N ASP A 153 -2.42 1.76 20.04
CA ASP A 153 -2.17 2.10 18.63
C ASP A 153 -3.40 2.83 18.06
N PRO A 154 -3.44 4.17 18.13
CA PRO A 154 -4.58 4.96 17.64
C PRO A 154 -4.83 4.75 16.14
N VAL A 155 -3.78 4.54 15.36
CA VAL A 155 -3.88 4.35 13.91
C VAL A 155 -4.51 3.00 13.58
N ALA A 156 -4.08 1.92 14.22
CA ALA A 156 -4.71 0.61 14.05
C ALA A 156 -6.14 0.59 14.58
N THR A 157 -6.40 1.25 15.71
CA THR A 157 -7.74 1.39 16.30
C THR A 157 -8.72 2.04 15.33
N VAL A 158 -8.34 3.16 14.70
CA VAL A 158 -9.16 3.81 13.67
C VAL A 158 -9.27 2.94 12.44
N ALA A 159 -8.17 2.41 11.89
CA ALA A 159 -8.20 1.61 10.67
C ALA A 159 -9.03 0.31 10.81
N ALA A 160 -9.16 -0.24 12.01
CA ALA A 160 -10.01 -1.40 12.25
C ALA A 160 -11.50 -1.12 11.95
N PHE A 161 -11.94 0.15 12.08
CA PHE A 161 -13.31 0.58 11.79
C PHE A 161 -13.69 0.44 10.31
N THR A 162 -12.72 0.29 9.40
CA THR A 162 -12.99 0.01 7.99
C THR A 162 -13.89 -1.22 7.78
N ARG A 163 -13.81 -2.22 8.66
CA ARG A 163 -14.65 -3.42 8.57
C ARG A 163 -16.12 -3.09 8.82
N ASP A 164 -16.40 -2.33 9.87
CA ASP A 164 -17.76 -1.88 10.19
C ASP A 164 -18.35 -1.01 9.06
N VAL A 165 -17.51 -0.15 8.46
CA VAL A 165 -17.90 0.67 7.30
C VAL A 165 -18.18 -0.21 6.07
N ALA A 166 -17.40 -1.27 5.85
CA ALA A 166 -17.61 -2.20 4.75
C ALA A 166 -18.95 -2.95 4.92
N GLU A 167 -19.27 -3.41 6.12
CA GLU A 167 -20.55 -4.07 6.41
C GLU A 167 -21.73 -3.13 6.12
N LEU A 168 -21.62 -1.87 6.55
CA LEU A 168 -22.65 -0.87 6.28
C LEU A 168 -22.80 -0.57 4.77
N ALA A 169 -21.68 -0.51 4.04
CA ALA A 169 -21.68 -0.33 2.59
C ALA A 169 -22.30 -1.53 1.84
N HIS A 170 -22.04 -2.76 2.29
CA HIS A 170 -22.72 -3.96 1.75
C HIS A 170 -24.23 -3.93 2.02
N GLY A 171 -24.66 -3.31 3.12
CA GLY A 171 -26.06 -3.01 3.40
C GLY A 171 -26.69 -1.93 2.51
N GLY A 172 -25.91 -1.33 1.60
CA GLY A 172 -26.37 -0.32 0.64
C GLY A 172 -26.42 1.11 1.19
N GLU A 173 -25.79 1.40 2.33
CA GLU A 173 -25.73 2.77 2.84
C GLU A 173 -24.89 3.66 1.91
N ALA A 174 -25.51 4.71 1.38
CA ALA A 174 -24.96 5.48 0.29
C ALA A 174 -23.63 6.17 0.63
N THR A 175 -23.46 6.66 1.88
CA THR A 175 -22.26 7.37 2.30
C THR A 175 -21.06 6.42 2.39
N ALA A 176 -21.25 5.24 2.99
CA ALA A 176 -20.26 4.19 3.10
C ALA A 176 -19.87 3.65 1.72
N VAL A 177 -20.84 3.40 0.84
CA VAL A 177 -20.58 3.03 -0.57
C VAL A 177 -19.74 4.11 -1.26
N ALA A 178 -20.11 5.38 -1.12
CA ALA A 178 -19.35 6.48 -1.73
C ALA A 178 -17.91 6.59 -1.21
N ILE A 179 -17.68 6.27 0.07
CA ILE A 179 -16.32 6.23 0.64
C ILE A 179 -15.48 5.12 -0.01
N PHE A 180 -16.03 3.93 -0.21
CA PHE A 180 -15.33 2.83 -0.90
C PHE A 180 -15.08 3.12 -2.38
N VAL A 181 -16.04 3.75 -3.06
CA VAL A 181 -15.85 4.23 -4.45
C VAL A 181 -14.68 5.20 -4.54
N ALA A 182 -14.61 6.18 -3.63
CA ALA A 182 -13.51 7.12 -3.58
C ALA A 182 -12.18 6.43 -3.24
N ALA A 183 -12.18 5.46 -2.32
CA ALA A 183 -10.99 4.69 -1.97
C ALA A 183 -10.43 3.92 -3.17
N GLY A 184 -11.27 3.22 -3.93
CA GLY A 184 -10.82 2.47 -5.10
C GLY A 184 -10.24 3.38 -6.18
N ALA A 185 -10.81 4.58 -6.38
CA ALA A 185 -10.25 5.58 -7.30
C ALA A 185 -8.87 6.08 -6.86
N GLU A 186 -8.64 6.33 -5.57
CA GLU A 186 -7.32 6.75 -5.06
C GLU A 186 -6.27 5.63 -5.20
N LEU A 187 -6.67 4.38 -4.97
CA LEU A 187 -5.80 3.23 -5.21
C LEU A 187 -5.43 3.13 -6.70
N ALA A 188 -6.36 3.40 -7.62
CA ALA A 188 -6.10 3.41 -9.05
C ALA A 188 -5.13 4.54 -9.45
N HIS A 189 -5.26 5.73 -8.87
CA HIS A 189 -4.31 6.83 -9.07
C HIS A 189 -2.91 6.45 -8.62
N THR A 190 -2.80 5.81 -7.45
CA THR A 190 -1.54 5.34 -6.87
C THR A 190 -0.88 4.30 -7.78
N VAL A 191 -1.63 3.29 -8.24
CA VAL A 191 -1.14 2.30 -9.22
C VAL A 191 -0.68 2.96 -10.50
N THR A 192 -1.49 3.86 -11.06
CA THR A 192 -1.18 4.55 -12.31
C THR A 192 0.11 5.36 -12.21
N ALA A 193 0.34 6.02 -11.07
CA ALA A 193 1.58 6.75 -10.81
C ALA A 193 2.80 5.81 -10.75
N ALA A 194 2.69 4.67 -10.07
CA ALA A 194 3.76 3.67 -10.02
C ALA A 194 4.07 3.10 -11.41
N LEU A 195 3.04 2.72 -12.17
CA LEU A 195 3.17 2.20 -13.54
C LEU A 195 3.88 3.18 -14.48
N LYS A 196 3.51 4.47 -14.44
CA LYS A 196 4.16 5.50 -15.25
C LYS A 196 5.63 5.68 -14.88
N ARG A 197 5.93 5.72 -13.58
CA ARG A 197 7.30 5.88 -13.08
C ARG A 197 8.19 4.67 -13.35
N ALA A 198 7.61 3.47 -13.41
CA ALA A 198 8.29 2.24 -13.81
C ALA A 198 8.41 2.07 -15.35
N GLY A 199 7.87 3.00 -16.14
CA GLY A 199 7.91 2.93 -17.62
C GLY A 199 6.98 1.90 -18.24
N LEU A 200 6.05 1.32 -17.47
CA LEU A 200 5.11 0.30 -17.95
C LEU A 200 3.91 0.89 -18.72
N VAL A 201 3.57 2.14 -18.43
CA VAL A 201 2.51 2.88 -19.13
C VAL A 201 3.07 4.22 -19.58
N ALA A 202 2.71 4.65 -20.80
CA ALA A 202 3.15 5.93 -21.34
C ALA A 202 2.71 7.08 -20.40
N PRO A 203 3.60 8.05 -20.13
CA PRO A 203 3.16 9.34 -19.61
C PRO A 203 2.11 9.89 -20.57
N ARG A 204 0.99 10.43 -20.05
CA ARG A 204 0.16 11.28 -20.91
C ARG A 204 1.06 12.42 -21.36
N GLU A 205 1.23 12.63 -22.66
CA GLU A 205 1.81 13.87 -23.13
C GLU A 205 1.00 15.01 -22.48
N PRO A 206 1.65 16.05 -21.93
CA PRO A 206 0.91 17.22 -21.51
C PRO A 206 0.03 17.65 -22.67
N LEU A 207 -1.27 17.85 -22.45
CA LEU A 207 -2.06 18.61 -23.42
C LEU A 207 -1.25 19.86 -23.70
N ALA A 208 -0.91 20.11 -24.96
CA ALA A 208 -0.24 21.33 -25.37
C ALA A 208 -1.02 22.48 -24.73
N THR A 209 -0.42 23.09 -23.71
CA THR A 209 -0.99 24.29 -23.10
C THR A 209 -1.01 25.31 -24.21
N ASP A 210 -2.21 25.73 -24.61
CA ASP A 210 -2.38 26.85 -25.51
C ASP A 210 -1.53 28.02 -24.96
N PRO A 211 -0.56 28.56 -25.72
CA PRO A 211 0.39 29.56 -25.21
C PRO A 211 -0.24 30.91 -24.80
N GLY A 212 -1.57 30.99 -24.69
CA GLY A 212 -2.34 32.21 -24.41
C GLY A 212 -2.77 32.45 -22.96
N GLN A 213 -2.45 31.61 -21.97
CA GLN A 213 -2.87 31.85 -20.57
C GLN A 213 -1.73 31.66 -19.55
N ALA A 214 -0.75 32.58 -19.57
CA ALA A 214 0.14 32.81 -18.44
C ALA A 214 -0.50 33.82 -17.49
N GLY A 215 -1.02 33.33 -16.35
CA GLY A 215 -1.34 34.15 -15.18
C GLY A 215 -0.06 34.50 -14.40
N PRO A 216 -0.06 35.59 -13.60
CA PRO A 216 1.17 36.24 -13.16
C PRO A 216 1.96 35.42 -12.14
N ASP A 217 3.28 35.56 -12.27
CA ASP A 217 4.33 34.90 -11.52
C ASP A 217 4.27 35.22 -10.01
N HIS A 218 4.29 34.18 -9.17
CA HIS A 218 4.72 34.30 -7.78
C HIS A 218 6.11 33.68 -7.64
N ALA A 219 7.11 34.54 -7.88
CA ALA A 219 8.50 34.27 -7.57
C ALA A 219 8.74 34.28 -6.05
N GLY A 220 9.42 33.24 -5.57
CA GLY A 220 10.33 33.34 -4.43
C GLY A 220 9.78 32.82 -3.10
N LEU A 221 10.31 31.68 -2.65
CA LEU A 221 11.04 31.56 -1.39
C LEU A 221 11.83 30.24 -1.43
N ALA A 222 13.04 30.30 -1.98
CA ALA A 222 14.07 29.29 -1.82
C ALA A 222 14.98 29.71 -0.65
N GLY A 223 15.26 28.80 0.28
CA GLY A 223 16.31 29.05 1.28
C GLY A 223 16.36 28.11 2.49
N ALA A 224 17.35 27.23 2.45
CA ALA A 224 18.13 26.65 3.56
C ALA A 224 17.45 25.65 4.53
N GLY A 225 17.91 24.41 4.46
CA GLY A 225 17.55 23.33 5.38
C GLY A 225 18.46 23.22 6.61
N GLN A 226 18.11 22.27 7.46
CA GLN A 226 19.02 21.52 8.32
C GLN A 226 18.43 20.12 8.53
N ALA A 227 19.29 19.11 8.38
CA ALA A 227 18.97 17.70 8.50
C ALA A 227 18.69 17.31 9.96
N GLY A 228 17.58 16.61 10.17
CA GLY A 228 17.21 15.88 11.39
C GLY A 228 17.06 14.38 11.10
N PRO A 229 16.96 13.52 12.13
CA PRO A 229 17.57 12.20 12.14
C PRO A 229 16.91 11.16 11.23
N ASP A 230 17.71 10.14 10.90
CA ASP A 230 17.49 9.10 9.90
C ASP A 230 16.16 8.32 10.05
N HIS A 231 15.21 8.62 9.15
CA HIS A 231 14.13 7.71 8.77
C HIS A 231 14.51 7.03 7.44
N ALA A 232 15.39 6.04 7.51
CA ALA A 232 15.74 5.20 6.36
C ALA A 232 14.55 4.29 6.00
N GLY A 233 13.62 4.83 5.22
CA GLY A 233 12.47 4.13 4.63
C GLY A 233 12.23 4.62 3.21
N LEU A 234 13.03 4.11 2.26
CA LEU A 234 12.86 4.20 0.81
C LEU A 234 12.55 5.59 0.21
N ALA A 235 13.30 6.64 0.53
CA ALA A 235 13.42 7.80 -0.37
C ALA A 235 14.31 7.43 -1.57
N GLY A 236 13.85 6.53 -2.45
CA GLY A 236 14.58 6.09 -3.63
C GLY A 236 13.62 5.77 -4.77
N ALA A 237 13.67 6.58 -5.83
CA ALA A 237 13.27 6.13 -7.15
C ALA A 237 14.49 5.38 -7.72
N GLY A 238 14.38 4.08 -8.00
CA GLY A 238 15.36 3.41 -8.85
C GLY A 238 15.45 4.16 -10.17
N GLN A 239 16.67 4.52 -10.60
CA GLN A 239 16.86 5.34 -11.80
C GLN A 239 16.38 4.58 -13.03
N ALA A 240 15.26 5.02 -13.62
CA ALA A 240 14.87 4.64 -14.96
C ALA A 240 15.94 5.15 -15.93
N GLY A 241 16.70 4.24 -16.55
CA GLY A 241 17.55 4.58 -17.68
C GLY A 241 16.70 5.06 -18.87
N PRO A 242 17.23 5.92 -19.78
CA PRO A 242 16.46 6.43 -20.90
C PRO A 242 16.22 5.33 -21.93
N GLY A 243 15.13 4.58 -21.76
CA GLY A 243 14.66 3.59 -22.72
C GLY A 243 14.15 4.28 -23.98
N ARG A 244 14.82 4.08 -25.11
CA ARG A 244 14.36 4.53 -26.43
C ARG A 244 12.99 3.91 -26.72
N ALA A 245 11.98 4.76 -26.92
CA ALA A 245 10.66 4.34 -27.37
C ALA A 245 10.77 3.73 -28.78
N GLY A 246 10.80 2.40 -28.87
CA GLY A 246 10.56 1.70 -30.12
C GLY A 246 9.11 1.91 -30.56
N ARG A 247 8.89 2.60 -31.68
CA ARG A 247 7.61 2.61 -32.39
C ARG A 247 7.38 1.22 -32.98
N GLY A 248 6.61 0.40 -32.29
CA GLY A 248 6.07 -0.85 -32.82
C GLY A 248 4.56 -0.85 -32.62
N ASP A 249 3.82 -0.78 -33.72
CA ASP A 249 2.35 -0.83 -33.81
C ASP A 249 1.83 -2.28 -33.67
N GLY A 250 2.36 -3.00 -32.67
CA GLY A 250 1.86 -4.30 -32.24
C GLY A 250 0.98 -4.08 -31.01
N ALA A 251 -0.16 -4.77 -30.93
CA ALA A 251 -1.02 -4.73 -29.74
C ALA A 251 -0.18 -5.07 -28.50
N ARG A 252 0.18 -4.05 -27.71
CA ARG A 252 0.95 -4.23 -26.48
C ARG A 252 0.15 -5.15 -25.56
N GLU A 253 0.80 -6.19 -25.05
CA GLU A 253 0.19 -7.03 -24.03
C GLU A 253 -0.28 -6.15 -22.85
N PRO A 254 -1.45 -6.45 -22.27
CA PRO A 254 -1.99 -5.65 -21.20
C PRO A 254 -1.11 -5.73 -19.96
N VAL A 255 -0.82 -4.58 -19.35
CA VAL A 255 -0.05 -4.52 -18.11
C VAL A 255 -0.91 -5.04 -16.97
N VAL A 256 -0.40 -6.03 -16.25
CA VAL A 256 -1.12 -6.65 -15.14
C VAL A 256 -0.96 -5.84 -13.86
N VAL A 257 -2.08 -5.60 -13.20
CA VAL A 257 -2.15 -5.10 -11.83
C VAL A 257 -2.79 -6.17 -10.97
N SER A 258 -2.20 -6.44 -9.81
CA SER A 258 -2.82 -7.25 -8.77
C SER A 258 -2.86 -6.50 -7.45
N TRP A 259 -3.37 -7.12 -6.40
CA TRP A 259 -3.60 -6.47 -5.12
C TRP A 259 -3.28 -7.35 -3.92
N SER A 260 -3.07 -6.72 -2.77
CA SER A 260 -2.86 -7.38 -1.49
C SER A 260 -3.34 -6.50 -0.33
N GLY A 261 -3.64 -7.10 0.83
CA GLY A 261 -4.04 -6.39 2.04
C GLY A 261 -5.53 -6.44 2.35
N GLY A 262 -5.87 -6.18 3.62
CA GLY A 262 -7.18 -6.45 4.18
C GLY A 262 -8.32 -5.55 3.69
N VAL A 263 -8.03 -4.39 3.08
CA VAL A 263 -9.08 -3.54 2.49
C VAL A 263 -9.80 -4.28 1.36
N PHE A 264 -9.10 -5.12 0.62
CA PHE A 264 -9.66 -5.90 -0.49
C PHE A 264 -10.61 -7.02 -0.05
N SER A 265 -10.73 -7.31 1.25
CA SER A 265 -11.79 -8.17 1.79
C SER A 265 -13.18 -7.56 1.63
N ALA A 266 -13.29 -6.26 1.30
CA ALA A 266 -14.56 -5.63 0.92
C ALA A 266 -15.06 -6.03 -0.50
N GLY A 267 -14.30 -6.86 -1.22
CA GLY A 267 -14.73 -7.42 -2.51
C GLY A 267 -14.99 -6.35 -3.57
N ASP A 268 -16.11 -6.48 -4.28
CA ASP A 268 -16.44 -5.62 -5.41
C ASP A 268 -16.65 -4.15 -5.02
N LEU A 269 -16.96 -3.86 -3.74
CA LEU A 269 -17.05 -2.48 -3.24
C LEU A 269 -15.78 -1.67 -3.47
N ILE A 270 -14.61 -2.32 -3.43
CA ILE A 270 -13.31 -1.68 -3.67
C ILE A 270 -12.72 -2.08 -5.01
N LEU A 271 -12.93 -3.32 -5.47
CA LEU A 271 -12.36 -3.84 -6.71
C LEU A 271 -13.01 -3.21 -7.94
N ASP A 272 -14.32 -2.94 -7.94
CA ASP A 272 -14.99 -2.34 -9.09
C ASP A 272 -14.57 -0.89 -9.32
N PRO A 273 -14.57 0.01 -8.30
CA PRO A 273 -14.11 1.38 -8.48
C PRO A 273 -12.62 1.45 -8.84
N LEU A 274 -11.78 0.58 -8.26
CA LEU A 274 -10.37 0.44 -8.64
C LEU A 274 -10.26 0.07 -10.13
N ARG A 275 -10.94 -0.99 -10.57
CA ARG A 275 -10.90 -1.46 -11.95
C ARG A 275 -11.39 -0.40 -12.94
N ALA A 276 -12.47 0.30 -12.60
CA ALA A 276 -13.06 1.34 -13.43
C ALA A 276 -12.14 2.56 -13.62
N ALA A 277 -11.27 2.85 -12.65
CA ALA A 277 -10.36 3.99 -12.68
C ALA A 277 -8.96 3.67 -13.24
N LEU A 278 -8.65 2.40 -13.55
CA LEU A 278 -7.38 2.04 -14.18
C LEU A 278 -7.31 2.54 -15.63
N PRO A 279 -6.11 2.91 -16.12
CA PRO A 279 -5.95 3.43 -17.47
C PRO A 279 -6.14 2.31 -18.53
N PRO A 280 -6.46 2.67 -19.78
CA PRO A 280 -6.56 1.70 -20.87
C PRO A 280 -5.29 0.86 -21.03
N GLY A 281 -5.44 -0.42 -21.35
CA GLY A 281 -4.32 -1.36 -21.49
C GLY A 281 -3.78 -1.89 -20.16
N VAL A 282 -4.37 -1.51 -19.03
CA VAL A 282 -4.07 -2.08 -17.71
C VAL A 282 -5.23 -2.97 -17.27
N VAL A 283 -4.91 -4.18 -16.79
CA VAL A 283 -5.90 -5.17 -16.36
C VAL A 283 -5.69 -5.57 -14.90
N LEU A 284 -6.76 -5.50 -14.12
CA LEU A 284 -6.77 -5.97 -12.74
C LEU A 284 -6.98 -7.49 -12.71
N ARG A 285 -6.05 -8.24 -12.11
CA ARG A 285 -6.10 -9.70 -11.98
C ARG A 285 -5.95 -10.13 -10.52
N ALA A 286 -6.71 -11.16 -10.14
CA ALA A 286 -6.60 -11.76 -8.82
C ALA A 286 -5.17 -12.23 -8.54
N PRO A 287 -4.69 -12.07 -7.29
CA PRO A 287 -3.33 -12.46 -6.93
C PRO A 287 -3.13 -13.97 -7.09
N LEU A 288 -1.96 -14.38 -7.59
CA LEU A 288 -1.57 -15.80 -7.69
C LEU A 288 -1.28 -16.43 -6.32
N GLY A 289 -0.87 -15.60 -5.37
CA GLY A 289 -0.50 -15.99 -4.01
C GLY A 289 -0.40 -14.77 -3.10
N ASP A 290 0.09 -14.97 -1.89
CA ASP A 290 0.20 -13.93 -0.87
C ASP A 290 1.65 -13.49 -0.61
N GLY A 291 1.85 -12.65 0.42
CA GLY A 291 3.19 -12.19 0.81
C GLY A 291 4.12 -13.31 1.28
N LEU A 292 3.60 -14.43 1.79
CA LEU A 292 4.42 -15.59 2.16
C LEU A 292 4.86 -16.37 0.92
N ASP A 293 4.00 -16.51 -0.08
CA ASP A 293 4.40 -17.05 -1.39
C ASP A 293 5.51 -16.20 -2.01
N GLY A 294 5.40 -14.87 -1.91
CA GLY A 294 6.44 -13.96 -2.35
C GLY A 294 7.74 -14.04 -1.55
N ALA A 295 7.65 -14.21 -0.22
CA ALA A 295 8.82 -14.41 0.63
C ALA A 295 9.56 -15.71 0.27
N ALA A 296 8.84 -16.80 0.02
CA ALA A 296 9.44 -18.06 -0.43
C ALA A 296 10.20 -17.88 -1.76
N ARG A 297 9.63 -17.11 -2.71
CA ARG A 297 10.28 -16.81 -4.01
C ARG A 297 11.56 -16.01 -3.90
N LEU A 298 11.84 -15.33 -2.77
CA LEU A 298 13.13 -14.65 -2.57
C LEU A 298 14.31 -15.65 -2.58
N LEU A 299 14.07 -16.89 -2.16
CA LEU A 299 15.08 -17.96 -2.12
C LEU A 299 15.51 -18.39 -3.53
N ASP A 300 14.63 -18.23 -4.53
CA ASP A 300 14.89 -18.54 -5.94
C ASP A 300 15.77 -17.48 -6.64
N ALA A 301 16.20 -16.46 -5.88
CA ALA A 301 17.03 -15.38 -6.36
C ALA A 301 16.44 -14.59 -7.54
N PRO A 302 15.24 -13.99 -7.39
CA PRO A 302 14.57 -13.29 -8.48
C PRO A 302 15.43 -12.12 -8.99
N THR A 303 15.41 -11.92 -10.30
CA THR A 303 16.12 -10.82 -10.97
C THR A 303 15.42 -9.48 -10.73
N LEU A 304 14.09 -9.50 -10.70
CA LEU A 304 13.24 -8.36 -10.37
C LEU A 304 13.47 -7.92 -8.91
N PHE A 305 13.68 -6.62 -8.70
CA PHE A 305 13.97 -6.02 -7.38
C PHE A 305 15.24 -6.56 -6.70
N SER A 306 16.18 -7.13 -7.45
CA SER A 306 17.42 -7.68 -6.89
C SER A 306 18.23 -6.67 -6.06
N ASP A 307 18.13 -5.38 -6.40
CA ASP A 307 18.72 -4.25 -5.67
C ASP A 307 18.04 -3.95 -4.32
N LEU A 308 16.81 -4.44 -4.12
CA LEU A 308 16.04 -4.30 -2.89
C LEU A 308 16.11 -5.54 -1.98
N ILE A 309 16.79 -6.60 -2.41
CA ILE A 309 16.90 -7.85 -1.65
C ILE A 309 18.22 -7.86 -0.89
N ARG A 310 18.14 -7.78 0.44
CA ARG A 310 19.29 -7.96 1.32
C ARG A 310 19.53 -9.45 1.51
N ARG A 311 20.74 -9.90 1.22
CA ARG A 311 21.22 -11.26 1.45
C ARG A 311 22.33 -11.24 2.52
N PRO A 312 22.53 -12.35 3.25
CA PRO A 312 23.62 -12.46 4.21
C PRO A 312 24.99 -12.47 3.52
#